data_AF-A0ABD7WX90-F1
#
_entry.id   AF-A0ABD7WX90-F1
#
_cell.length_a   1.000
_cell.length_b   1.000
_cell.length_c   1.000
_cell.angle_alpha   90.00
_cell.angle_beta   90.00
_cell.angle_gamma   90.00
#
_symmetry.space_group_name_H-M   'P 1'
#
loop_
_entity.id
_entity.type
_entity.pdbx_description
1 polymer ?
#
loop_
_entity_poly.entity_id
_entity_poly.type
_entity_poly.pdbx_seq_one_letter_code
_entity_poly.pdbx_strand_id
1 'polypeptide(L)'
;MNRKLGILVLLALAILFAGCSKEEDNVPLRELEKIHINVIKEQKMKQGISYELEFVNKSDLTIKQNDVFLSYPLKIKNGYSENKFKVLAEGNKLNIKPKQKVKLTAFLPYKGTNKEALAINEPDVKCIGYWNKVDDYHQFSFGGSLKRK
;
A
#
# COMPACT_ATOMS: atom_id res chain seq x y z
N MET A 1 -51.21 34.11 -6.16
CA MET A 1 -50.53 32.82 -5.94
C MET A 1 -51.02 32.24 -4.62
N ASN A 2 -51.70 31.08 -4.62
CA ASN A 2 -52.28 30.51 -3.41
C ASN A 2 -51.18 30.23 -2.37
N ARG A 3 -51.31 30.75 -1.14
CA ARG A 3 -50.28 30.59 -0.07
C ARG A 3 -49.87 29.13 0.14
N LYS A 4 -50.81 28.19 -0.06
CA LYS A 4 -50.57 26.73 -0.01
C LYS A 4 -49.67 26.22 -1.14
N LEU A 5 -49.77 26.80 -2.33
CA LEU A 5 -48.95 26.44 -3.49
C LEU A 5 -47.50 26.95 -3.33
N GLY A 6 -47.32 28.13 -2.74
CA GLY A 6 -46.00 28.68 -2.44
C GLY A 6 -45.21 27.85 -1.42
N ILE A 7 -45.89 27.33 -0.39
CA ILE A 7 -45.27 26.46 0.63
C ILE A 7 -44.84 25.12 0.02
N LEU A 8 -45.65 24.56 -0.89
CA LEU A 8 -45.33 23.29 -1.55
C LEU A 8 -44.07 23.40 -2.43
N VAL A 9 -43.93 24.51 -3.15
CA VAL A 9 -42.75 24.78 -3.99
C VAL A 9 -41.49 24.95 -3.14
N LEU A 10 -41.59 25.65 -2.01
CA LEU A 10 -40.46 25.83 -1.07
C LEU A 10 -40.01 24.50 -0.44
N LEU A 11 -40.94 23.61 -0.09
CA LEU A 11 -40.61 22.27 0.42
C LEU A 11 -39.95 21.39 -0.63
N ALA A 12 -40.44 21.42 -1.88
CA ALA A 12 -39.83 20.70 -2.99
C ALA A 12 -38.40 21.21 -3.28
N LEU A 13 -38.17 22.52 -3.15
CA LEU A 13 -36.85 23.13 -3.33
C LEU A 13 -35.86 22.73 -2.22
N ALA A 14 -36.33 22.62 -0.97
CA ALA A 14 -35.48 22.22 0.17
C ALA A 14 -34.96 20.77 0.03
N ILE A 15 -35.75 19.87 -0.56
CA ILE A 15 -35.35 18.48 -0.82
C ILE A 15 -34.28 18.40 -1.93
N LEU A 16 -34.29 19.33 -2.89
CA LEU A 16 -33.27 19.42 -3.94
C LEU A 16 -31.91 19.91 -3.42
N PHE A 17 -31.89 20.71 -2.35
CA PHE A 17 -30.67 21.18 -1.69
C PHE A 17 -30.18 20.27 -0.55
N ALA A 18 -30.95 19.23 -0.19
CA ALA A 18 -30.47 18.13 0.64
C ALA A 18 -29.57 17.18 -0.18
N GLY A 19 -28.58 17.76 -0.88
CA GLY A 19 -27.48 16.98 -1.43
C GLY A 19 -26.73 16.37 -0.27
N CYS A 20 -26.60 15.04 -0.23
CA CYS A 20 -25.63 14.37 0.62
C CYS A 20 -24.29 15.08 0.42
N SER A 21 -23.79 15.74 1.47
CA SER A 21 -22.39 16.09 1.55
C SER A 21 -21.63 14.77 1.44
N LYS A 22 -21.16 14.44 0.24
CA LYS A 22 -20.04 13.51 0.14
C LYS A 22 -18.92 14.27 0.84
N GLU A 23 -18.61 13.87 2.07
CA GLU A 23 -17.32 14.16 2.66
C GLU A 23 -16.30 13.74 1.59
N GLU A 24 -15.71 14.72 0.92
CA GLU A 24 -14.42 14.51 0.28
C GLU A 24 -13.47 14.21 1.44
N ASP A 25 -13.42 12.93 1.80
CA ASP A 25 -12.41 12.36 2.68
C ASP A 25 -11.09 12.45 1.91
N ASN A 26 -10.57 13.68 1.82
CA ASN A 26 -9.28 13.99 1.26
C ASN A 26 -8.27 13.10 1.98
N VAL A 27 -7.79 12.09 1.27
CA VAL A 27 -6.70 11.23 1.71
C VAL A 27 -5.61 12.13 2.25
N PRO A 28 -5.29 12.09 3.55
CA PRO A 28 -4.21 12.92 4.02
C PRO A 28 -2.95 12.21 3.54
N LEU A 29 -2.36 12.66 2.43
CA LEU A 29 -1.07 12.16 1.94
C LEU A 29 -0.05 12.06 3.10
N ARG A 30 -0.12 13.02 4.03
CA ARG A 30 0.65 13.05 5.29
C ARG A 30 0.44 11.84 6.19
N GLU A 31 -0.74 11.23 6.20
CA GLU A 31 -1.00 10.00 6.93
C GLU A 31 -0.38 8.79 6.22
N LEU A 32 -0.52 8.70 4.89
CA LEU A 32 0.06 7.59 4.13
C LEU A 32 1.60 7.58 4.20
N GLU A 33 2.24 8.75 4.24
CA GLU A 33 3.70 8.89 4.44
C GLU A 33 4.20 8.33 5.79
N LYS A 34 3.32 8.17 6.78
CA LYS A 34 3.67 7.57 8.08
C LYS A 34 3.73 6.04 8.00
N ILE A 35 3.27 5.45 6.91
CA ILE A 35 3.27 4.01 6.66
C ILE A 35 4.56 3.63 5.95
N HIS A 36 5.31 2.67 6.48
CA HIS A 36 6.57 2.24 5.88
C HIS A 36 6.90 0.81 6.25
N ILE A 37 7.86 0.24 5.52
CA ILE A 37 8.40 -1.09 5.77
C ILE A 37 9.87 -0.95 6.19
N ASN A 38 10.25 -1.59 7.29
CA ASN A 38 11.63 -1.70 7.74
C ASN A 38 12.14 -3.13 7.53
N VAL A 39 13.42 -3.29 7.17
CA VAL A 39 14.09 -4.59 7.27
C VAL A 39 14.53 -4.81 8.71
N ILE A 40 14.04 -5.87 9.35
CA ILE A 40 14.47 -6.28 10.69
C ILE A 40 15.72 -7.18 10.57
N LYS A 41 15.70 -8.12 9.63
CA LYS A 41 16.78 -9.10 9.45
C LYS A 41 16.93 -9.50 7.99
N GLU A 42 18.18 -9.64 7.56
CA GLU A 42 18.55 -10.26 6.29
C GLU A 42 19.42 -11.49 6.57
N GLN A 43 19.13 -12.59 5.89
CA GLN A 43 19.96 -13.80 5.95
C GLN A 43 20.21 -14.32 4.53
N LYS A 44 21.46 -14.23 4.09
CA LYS A 44 21.91 -14.81 2.82
C LYS A 44 22.12 -16.31 2.99
N MET A 45 21.60 -17.07 2.05
CA MET A 45 21.67 -18.53 2.01
C MET A 45 22.17 -18.97 0.63
N LYS A 46 22.55 -20.24 0.49
CA LYS A 46 22.97 -20.77 -0.82
C LYS A 46 21.87 -20.67 -1.87
N GLN A 47 20.62 -20.79 -1.45
CA GLN A 47 19.44 -20.87 -2.32
C GLN A 47 18.79 -19.50 -2.60
N GLY A 48 19.13 -18.45 -1.85
CA GLY A 48 18.44 -17.16 -1.92
C GLY A 48 18.71 -16.29 -0.70
N ILE A 49 17.88 -15.27 -0.51
CA ILE A 49 17.95 -14.35 0.63
C ILE A 49 16.62 -14.36 1.38
N SER A 50 16.67 -14.61 2.68
CA SER A 50 15.52 -14.49 3.58
C SER A 50 15.48 -13.11 4.21
N TYR A 51 14.30 -12.52 4.27
CA TYR A 51 14.03 -11.24 4.90
C TYR A 51 12.98 -11.38 5.99
N GLU A 52 13.26 -10.78 7.13
CA GLU A 52 12.25 -10.42 8.12
C GLU A 52 12.00 -8.91 8.02
N LEU A 53 10.75 -8.53 7.84
CA LEU A 53 10.33 -7.15 7.64
C LEU A 53 9.32 -6.74 8.72
N GLU A 54 9.28 -5.45 9.02
CA GLU A 54 8.25 -4.82 9.83
C GLU A 54 7.44 -3.85 8.97
N PHE A 55 6.16 -4.14 8.73
CA PHE A 55 5.23 -3.14 8.26
C PHE A 55 4.79 -2.29 9.45
N VAL A 56 4.95 -0.97 9.35
CA VAL A 56 4.70 -0.04 10.44
C VAL A 56 3.63 0.95 10.02
N ASN A 57 2.43 0.85 10.62
CA ASN A 57 1.38 1.84 10.47
C ASN A 57 1.48 2.89 11.57
N LYS A 58 2.20 4.00 11.36
CA LYS A 58 2.22 5.14 12.30
C LYS A 58 1.11 6.16 12.03
N SER A 59 0.25 5.91 11.05
CA SER A 59 -0.88 6.79 10.74
C SER A 59 -2.02 6.64 11.76
N ASP A 60 -3.04 7.47 11.63
CA ASP A 60 -4.33 7.33 12.32
C ASP A 60 -5.36 6.53 11.50
N LEU A 61 -4.96 5.98 10.35
CA LEU A 61 -5.79 5.20 9.44
C LEU A 61 -5.77 3.71 9.82
N THR A 62 -6.86 3.01 9.52
CA THR A 62 -6.85 1.53 9.51
C THR A 62 -6.42 1.06 8.14
N ILE A 63 -5.33 0.31 8.03
CA ILE A 63 -4.93 -0.27 6.74
C ILE A 63 -5.67 -1.57 6.51
N LYS A 64 -6.34 -1.65 5.37
CA LYS A 64 -7.06 -2.81 4.87
C LYS A 64 -6.21 -3.47 3.80
N GLN A 65 -5.80 -4.71 4.03
CA GLN A 65 -4.85 -5.46 3.19
C GLN A 65 -3.48 -4.75 3.08
N ASN A 66 -2.40 -5.50 3.24
CA ASN A 66 -1.04 -5.00 3.05
C ASN A 66 -0.26 -5.99 2.19
N ASP A 67 -0.56 -6.06 0.91
CA ASP A 67 0.12 -6.99 0.03
C ASP A 67 1.54 -6.47 -0.23
N VAL A 68 2.49 -7.02 0.54
CA VAL A 68 3.90 -6.67 0.46
C VAL A 68 4.62 -7.67 -0.43
N PHE A 69 5.25 -7.18 -1.48
CA PHE A 69 6.00 -7.96 -2.44
C PHE A 69 7.48 -7.59 -2.38
N LEU A 70 8.34 -8.58 -2.61
CA LEU A 70 9.76 -8.37 -2.86
C LEU A 70 10.11 -8.90 -4.25
N SER A 71 11.08 -8.27 -4.89
CA SER A 71 11.59 -8.72 -6.19
C SER A 71 13.04 -8.31 -6.40
N TYR A 72 13.75 -9.01 -7.27
CA TYR A 72 15.01 -8.51 -7.81
C TYR A 72 14.72 -7.63 -9.03
N PRO A 73 15.12 -6.34 -9.04
CA PRO A 73 14.95 -5.47 -10.20
C PRO A 73 15.71 -5.98 -11.42
N LEU A 74 15.22 -5.63 -12.61
CA LEU A 74 15.91 -5.87 -13.88
C LEU A 74 16.95 -4.78 -14.11
N LYS A 75 18.19 -5.15 -14.42
CA LYS A 75 19.22 -4.23 -14.87
C LYS A 75 18.95 -3.83 -16.32
N ILE A 76 18.95 -2.53 -16.59
CA ILE A 76 18.89 -1.97 -17.94
C ILE A 76 20.09 -1.03 -18.15
N LYS A 77 20.35 -0.64 -19.40
CA LYS A 77 21.56 0.11 -19.80
C LYS A 77 21.86 1.32 -18.89
N ASN A 78 20.82 2.02 -18.41
CA ASN A 78 20.93 3.24 -17.61
C ASN A 78 20.14 3.19 -16.29
N GLY A 79 20.01 2.02 -15.66
CA GLY A 79 19.34 1.91 -14.35
C GLY A 79 18.63 0.58 -14.12
N TYR A 80 17.47 0.66 -13.48
CA TYR A 80 16.68 -0.51 -13.10
C TYR A 80 15.23 -0.39 -13.56
N SER A 81 14.60 -1.53 -13.83
CA SER A 81 13.17 -1.62 -14.10
C SER A 81 12.48 -2.67 -13.21
N GLU A 82 11.16 -2.52 -13.03
CA GLU A 82 10.36 -3.43 -12.22
C GLU A 82 10.39 -4.85 -12.80
N ASN A 83 10.55 -5.83 -11.92
CA ASN A 83 10.46 -7.23 -12.29
C ASN A 83 9.05 -7.76 -12.02
N LYS A 84 8.42 -8.34 -13.05
CA LYS A 84 7.10 -8.98 -12.93
C LYS A 84 7.12 -10.19 -11.99
N PHE A 85 8.27 -10.86 -11.87
CA PHE A 85 8.47 -11.96 -10.94
C PHE A 85 8.78 -11.42 -9.55
N LYS A 86 7.78 -11.50 -8.67
CA LYS A 86 7.82 -11.01 -7.29
C LYS A 86 7.29 -12.07 -6.34
N VAL A 87 7.80 -12.05 -5.11
CA VAL A 87 7.38 -12.94 -4.02
C VAL A 87 6.49 -12.13 -3.08
N LEU A 88 5.29 -12.64 -2.81
CA LEU A 88 4.42 -12.10 -1.77
C LEU A 88 5.00 -12.49 -0.40
N ALA A 89 5.19 -11.52 0.48
CA ALA A 89 5.61 -11.76 1.84
C ALA A 89 4.51 -12.50 2.62
N GLU A 90 4.89 -13.40 3.50
CA GLU A 90 4.01 -14.04 4.46
C GLU A 90 3.74 -13.08 5.64
N GLY A 91 2.58 -13.23 6.28
CA GLY A 91 2.20 -12.45 7.46
C GLY A 91 1.33 -11.23 7.20
N ASN A 92 0.98 -10.95 5.93
CA ASN A 92 0.04 -9.87 5.58
C ASN A 92 -1.30 -10.05 6.32
N LYS A 93 -1.98 -8.94 6.59
CA LYS A 93 -3.20 -8.85 7.40
C LYS A 93 -4.29 -8.16 6.61
N LEU A 94 -5.53 -8.59 6.85
CA LEU A 94 -6.72 -7.92 6.33
C LEU A 94 -6.96 -6.56 6.99
N ASN A 95 -6.52 -6.39 8.24
CA ASN A 95 -6.70 -5.17 9.01
C ASN A 95 -5.46 -4.89 9.86
N ILE A 96 -4.93 -3.68 9.77
CA ILE A 96 -3.85 -3.16 10.60
C ILE A 96 -4.35 -1.86 11.21
N LYS A 97 -4.56 -1.87 12.53
CA LYS A 97 -5.08 -0.71 13.27
C LYS A 97 -4.06 0.44 13.29
N PRO A 98 -4.49 1.67 13.60
CA PRO A 98 -3.58 2.77 13.89
C PRO A 98 -2.48 2.36 14.88
N LYS A 99 -1.26 2.83 14.63
CA LYS A 99 -0.06 2.58 15.45
C LYS A 99 0.39 1.12 15.54
N GLN A 100 -0.25 0.20 14.81
CA GLN A 100 0.10 -1.21 14.83
C GLN A 100 1.30 -1.51 13.92
N LYS A 101 2.07 -2.52 14.33
CA LYS A 101 3.17 -3.11 13.56
C LYS A 101 2.82 -4.54 13.18
N VAL A 102 3.27 -4.98 12.01
CA VAL A 102 3.08 -6.35 11.52
C VAL A 102 4.43 -6.89 11.07
N LYS A 103 4.80 -8.05 11.61
CA LYS A 103 5.98 -8.81 11.17
C LYS A 103 5.63 -9.59 9.91
N LEU A 104 6.49 -9.47 8.91
CA LEU A 104 6.37 -10.15 7.62
C LEU A 104 7.65 -10.93 7.34
N THR A 105 7.55 -12.00 6.57
CA THR A 105 8.69 -12.81 6.15
C THR A 105 8.65 -13.06 4.65
N ALA A 106 9.79 -13.00 3.98
CA ALA A 106 9.87 -13.26 2.54
C ALA A 106 11.18 -13.95 2.18
N PHE A 107 11.13 -14.86 1.22
CA PHE A 107 12.31 -15.54 0.68
C PHE A 107 12.44 -15.25 -0.82
N LEU A 108 13.51 -14.58 -1.22
CA LEU A 108 13.85 -14.35 -2.62
C LEU A 108 14.82 -15.45 -3.11
N PRO A 109 14.40 -16.38 -3.97
CA PRO A 109 15.24 -17.47 -4.44
C PRO A 109 16.23 -16.98 -5.51
N TYR A 110 17.43 -17.58 -5.55
CA TYR A 110 18.37 -17.45 -6.69
C TYR A 110 18.08 -18.42 -7.83
N LYS A 111 17.36 -19.51 -7.56
CA LYS A 111 17.06 -20.52 -8.57
C LYS A 111 16.06 -19.95 -9.58
N GLY A 112 16.35 -20.11 -10.87
CA GLY A 112 15.54 -19.55 -11.96
C GLY A 112 15.78 -18.06 -12.20
N THR A 113 16.73 -17.45 -11.49
CA THR A 113 17.08 -16.02 -11.57
C THR A 113 18.28 -15.85 -12.49
N ASN A 114 18.16 -15.06 -13.56
CA ASN A 114 19.33 -14.63 -14.34
C ASN A 114 20.10 -13.56 -13.55
N LYS A 115 21.21 -13.94 -12.92
CA LYS A 115 22.00 -13.06 -12.05
C LYS A 115 22.65 -11.88 -12.78
N GLU A 116 22.93 -12.04 -14.06
CA GLU A 116 23.51 -10.96 -14.88
C GLU A 116 22.45 -9.89 -15.14
N ALA A 117 21.25 -10.32 -15.51
CA ALA A 117 20.11 -9.44 -15.79
C ALA A 117 19.45 -8.84 -14.54
N LEU A 118 19.70 -9.37 -13.34
CA LEU A 118 18.99 -8.99 -12.11
C LEU A 118 19.89 -8.34 -11.06
N ALA A 119 19.36 -7.31 -10.40
CA ALA A 119 20.01 -6.56 -9.33
C ALA A 119 19.86 -7.30 -7.98
N ILE A 120 20.50 -8.46 -7.86
CA ILE A 120 20.32 -9.36 -6.69
C ILE A 120 20.72 -8.72 -5.35
N ASN A 121 21.67 -7.79 -5.38
CA ASN A 121 22.18 -7.12 -4.18
C ASN A 121 21.30 -5.94 -3.74
N GLU A 122 20.41 -5.48 -4.61
CA GLU A 122 19.54 -4.31 -4.45
C GLU A 122 18.09 -4.72 -4.74
N PRO A 123 17.49 -5.62 -3.93
CA PRO A 123 16.11 -6.01 -4.11
C PRO A 123 15.18 -4.82 -3.87
N ASP A 124 14.02 -4.85 -4.50
CA ASP A 124 12.93 -3.89 -4.28
C ASP A 124 11.87 -4.48 -3.37
N VAL A 125 11.14 -3.58 -2.70
CA VAL A 125 9.90 -3.86 -1.98
C VAL A 125 8.77 -3.00 -2.55
N LYS A 126 7.57 -3.58 -2.63
CA LYS A 126 6.35 -2.88 -3.03
C LYS A 126 5.23 -3.27 -2.09
N CYS A 127 4.52 -2.29 -1.55
CA CYS A 127 3.29 -2.50 -0.80
C CYS A 127 2.11 -1.99 -1.62
N ILE A 128 1.04 -2.78 -1.65
CA ILE A 128 -0.27 -2.37 -2.16
C ILE A 128 -1.28 -2.61 -1.03
N GLY A 129 -2.14 -1.64 -0.77
CA GLY A 129 -3.14 -1.77 0.28
C GLY A 129 -4.21 -0.71 0.14
N TYR A 130 -5.10 -0.66 1.12
CA TYR A 130 -6.17 0.33 1.17
C TYR A 130 -6.24 1.00 2.54
N TRP A 131 -6.63 2.26 2.63
CA TRP A 131 -6.92 2.90 3.93
C TRP A 131 -8.42 2.90 4.20
N ASN A 132 -8.83 2.56 5.42
CA ASN A 132 -10.19 2.52 5.96
C ASN A 132 -11.20 1.59 5.24
N LYS A 133 -11.25 1.55 3.92
CA LYS A 133 -12.21 0.79 3.09
C LYS A 133 -11.50 0.18 1.87
N VAL A 134 -12.01 -0.97 1.40
CA VAL A 134 -11.49 -1.62 0.19
C VAL A 134 -12.31 -1.16 -1.02
N ASP A 135 -11.83 -0.13 -1.70
CA ASP A 135 -12.32 0.33 -3.00
C ASP A 135 -11.22 1.12 -3.75
N ASP A 136 -11.45 1.45 -5.02
CA ASP A 136 -10.45 2.09 -5.88
C ASP A 136 -10.00 3.47 -5.38
N TYR A 137 -10.89 4.22 -4.72
CA TYR A 137 -10.54 5.52 -4.15
C TYR A 137 -9.57 5.36 -2.99
N HIS A 138 -9.75 4.31 -2.20
CA HIS A 138 -8.98 4.05 -0.98
C HIS A 138 -7.67 3.29 -1.19
N GLN A 139 -7.30 2.99 -2.44
CA GLN A 139 -6.10 2.22 -2.74
C GLN A 139 -4.84 3.09 -2.69
N PHE A 140 -3.80 2.60 -2.01
CA PHE A 140 -2.46 3.18 -2.06
C PHE A 140 -1.42 2.15 -2.48
N SER A 141 -0.29 2.66 -2.99
CA SER A 141 0.91 1.85 -3.14
C SER A 141 2.16 2.68 -2.87
N PHE A 142 3.18 2.03 -2.34
CA PHE A 142 4.52 2.60 -2.21
C PHE A 142 5.56 1.51 -2.41
N GLY A 143 6.79 1.90 -2.73
CA GLY A 143 7.86 0.94 -2.92
C GLY A 143 9.16 1.58 -3.36
N GLY A 144 10.10 0.73 -3.76
CA GLY A 144 11.44 1.09 -4.20
C GLY A 144 12.47 0.13 -3.61
N SER A 145 13.75 0.52 -3.70
CA SER A 145 14.84 -0.29 -3.19
C SER A 145 14.67 -0.57 -1.70
N LEU A 146 14.85 -1.84 -1.33
CA LEU A 146 14.73 -2.30 0.04
C LEU A 146 15.89 -1.72 0.86
N LYS A 147 15.60 -0.63 1.57
CA LYS A 147 16.59 0.08 2.40
C LYS A 147 16.89 -0.73 3.65
N ARG A 148 18.17 -1.05 3.83
CA ARG A 148 18.73 -1.60 5.07
C ARG A 148 19.09 -0.42 5.97
N LYS A 149 18.66 -0.43 7.23
CA LYS A 149 19.15 0.54 8.23
C LYS A 149 20.46 0.09 8.82
#